data_AF-A0AAE4NNY1-F1
#
_entry.id   AF-A0AAE4NNY1-F1
#
_cell.length_a   1.000
_cell.length_b   1.000
_cell.length_c   1.000
_cell.angle_alpha   90.00
_cell.angle_beta   90.00
_cell.angle_gamma   90.00
#
_symmetry.space_group_name_H-M   'P 1'
#
loop_
_entity.id
_entity.type
_entity.pdbx_description
1 polymer ?
#
loop_
_entity_poly.entity_id
_entity_poly.type
_entity_poly.pdbx_seq_one_letter_code
_entity_poly.pdbx_strand_id
1 'polypeptide(L)'
;MPWKPQSNDDFPTLGWEAIDWMTAYLGRPDTPDYEPFVPTPEQEDFILRYYQLDPETGRRKIIRGVISRGRGWGKAHSRALSAL
;
A
#
# COMPACT_ATOMS: atom_id res chain seq x y z
N MET A 1 18.86 11.21 -6.91
CA MET A 1 17.84 12.24 -6.58
C MET A 1 18.14 12.74 -5.18
N PRO A 2 18.11 14.06 -4.87
CA PRO A 2 18.24 14.48 -3.48
C PRO A 2 16.91 14.30 -2.77
N TRP A 3 16.56 13.05 -2.44
CA TRP A 3 15.44 12.78 -1.55
C TRP A 3 15.80 13.22 -0.13
N LYS A 4 14.86 13.88 0.56
CA LYS A 4 15.05 14.38 1.91
C LYS A 4 13.97 13.77 2.84
N PRO A 5 14.35 12.98 3.85
CA PRO A 5 13.41 12.47 4.84
C PRO A 5 12.79 13.61 5.66
N GLN A 6 11.54 13.42 6.10
CA GLN A 6 10.92 14.26 7.12
C GLN A 6 11.18 13.69 8.54
N SER A 7 11.27 12.35 8.63
CA SER A 7 11.59 11.61 9.85
C SER A 7 12.73 10.61 9.64
N ASN A 8 13.34 10.12 10.72
CA ASN A 8 14.41 9.12 10.65
C ASN A 8 13.93 7.76 10.10
N ASP A 9 12.62 7.48 10.17
CA ASP A 9 12.03 6.22 9.71
C ASP A 9 11.52 6.30 8.27
N ASP A 10 11.58 7.48 7.66
CA ASP A 10 11.12 7.68 6.29
C ASP A 10 12.06 6.99 5.30
N PHE A 11 11.51 6.61 4.16
CA PHE A 11 12.26 6.14 3.01
C PHE A 11 11.60 6.62 1.72
N PRO A 12 12.36 6.86 0.64
CA PRO A 12 11.76 7.17 -0.64
C PRO A 12 11.01 5.95 -1.15
N THR A 13 9.78 6.15 -1.62
CA THR A 13 8.95 5.08 -2.18
C THR A 13 8.06 5.60 -3.29
N LEU A 14 7.87 4.78 -4.33
CA LEU A 14 6.81 5.00 -5.33
C LEU A 14 5.46 4.42 -4.89
N GLY A 15 5.39 3.86 -3.67
CA GLY A 15 4.20 3.18 -3.17
C GLY A 15 3.00 4.11 -3.03
N TRP A 16 3.21 5.39 -2.73
CA TRP A 16 2.12 6.39 -2.68
C TRP A 16 1.42 6.54 -4.02
N GLU A 17 2.17 6.73 -5.10
CA GLU A 17 1.60 6.82 -6.45
C GLU A 17 0.91 5.50 -6.87
N ALA A 18 1.46 4.36 -6.45
CA ALA A 18 0.81 3.07 -6.68
C ALA A 18 -0.54 2.97 -5.94
N ILE A 19 -0.63 3.46 -4.70
CA ILE A 19 -1.86 3.48 -3.91
C ILE A 19 -2.88 4.44 -4.52
N ASP A 20 -2.47 5.64 -4.94
CA ASP A 20 -3.34 6.60 -5.62
C ASP A 20 -3.93 5.98 -6.89
N TRP A 21 -3.11 5.28 -7.67
CA TRP A 21 -3.58 4.56 -8.84
C TRP A 21 -4.56 3.43 -8.47
N MET A 22 -4.24 2.64 -7.44
CA MET A 22 -5.13 1.56 -6.99
C MET A 22 -6.49 2.08 -6.52
N THR A 23 -6.51 3.16 -5.73
CA THR A 23 -7.74 3.75 -5.20
C THR A 23 -8.58 4.44 -6.28
N ALA A 24 -7.95 4.99 -7.32
CA ALA A 24 -8.63 5.61 -8.44
C ALA A 24 -9.25 4.61 -9.42
N TYR A 25 -8.61 3.44 -9.62
CA TYR A 25 -8.94 2.55 -10.74
C TYR A 25 -9.39 1.15 -10.35
N LEU A 26 -9.15 0.69 -9.11
CA LEU A 26 -9.56 -0.65 -8.69
C LEU A 26 -10.86 -0.61 -7.91
N GLY A 27 -11.74 -1.57 -8.18
CA GLY A 27 -12.91 -1.86 -7.37
C GLY A 27 -12.56 -2.78 -6.20
N ARG A 28 -13.25 -2.58 -5.08
CA ARG A 28 -13.17 -3.47 -3.92
C ARG A 28 -13.62 -4.87 -4.32
N PRO A 29 -12.87 -5.92 -3.95
CA PRO A 29 -13.29 -7.29 -4.20
C PRO A 29 -14.42 -7.69 -3.25
N ASP A 30 -15.28 -8.61 -3.69
CA ASP A 30 -16.29 -9.29 -2.85
C ASP A 30 -17.38 -8.37 -2.28
N THR A 31 -17.75 -7.32 -3.01
CA THR A 31 -18.91 -6.46 -2.71
C THR A 31 -20.01 -6.63 -3.78
N PRO A 32 -21.30 -6.62 -3.41
CA PRO A 32 -22.40 -6.68 -4.36
C PRO A 32 -22.48 -5.42 -5.25
N ASP A 33 -22.12 -4.26 -4.71
CA ASP A 33 -22.11 -2.98 -5.40
C ASP A 33 -20.67 -2.49 -5.61
N TYR A 34 -20.45 -1.66 -6.63
CA TYR A 34 -19.12 -1.08 -6.87
C TYR A 34 -18.74 -0.13 -5.73
N GLU A 35 -17.65 -0.46 -5.04
CA GLU A 35 -16.96 0.41 -4.10
C GLU A 35 -15.51 0.57 -4.56
N PRO A 36 -14.87 1.74 -4.43
CA PRO A 36 -13.45 1.89 -4.68
C PRO A 36 -12.63 0.98 -3.75
N PHE A 37 -11.51 0.47 -4.27
CA PHE A 37 -10.53 -0.23 -3.44
C PHE A 37 -9.83 0.75 -2.51
N VAL A 38 -9.76 0.42 -1.23
CA VAL A 38 -8.96 1.15 -0.24
C VAL A 38 -8.05 0.14 0.45
N PRO A 39 -6.71 0.31 0.41
CA PRO A 39 -5.81 -0.62 1.06
C PRO A 39 -5.99 -0.56 2.57
N THR A 40 -5.76 -1.71 3.22
CA THR A 40 -5.63 -1.75 4.68
C THR A 40 -4.33 -1.09 5.13
N PRO A 41 -4.20 -0.63 6.40
CA PRO A 41 -2.92 -0.12 6.90
C PRO A 41 -1.76 -1.11 6.68
N GLU A 42 -2.01 -2.40 6.85
CA GLU A 42 -1.01 -3.44 6.61
C GLU A 42 -0.69 -3.65 5.11
N GLN A 43 -1.69 -3.51 4.23
CA GLN A 43 -1.48 -3.54 2.78
C GLN A 43 -0.72 -2.31 2.31
N GLU A 44 -1.06 -1.14 2.82
CA GLU A 44 -0.35 0.13 2.58
C GLU A 44 1.12 -0.03 2.99
N ASP A 45 1.40 -0.45 4.23
CA ASP A 45 2.77 -0.70 4.70
C ASP A 45 3.54 -1.66 3.78
N PHE A 46 2.88 -2.74 3.34
CA PHE A 46 3.49 -3.68 2.41
C PHE A 46 3.80 -3.03 1.06
N ILE A 47 2.86 -2.27 0.48
CA ILE A 47 3.04 -1.58 -0.80
C ILE A 47 4.16 -0.55 -0.70
N LEU A 48 4.14 0.30 0.34
CA LEU A 48 5.16 1.32 0.58
C LEU A 48 6.56 0.69 0.66
N ARG A 49 6.71 -0.40 1.44
CA ARG A 49 7.99 -1.12 1.54
C ARG A 49 8.37 -1.80 0.22
N TYR A 50 7.42 -2.43 -0.46
CA TYR A 50 7.70 -3.12 -1.72
C TYR A 50 8.19 -2.16 -2.82
N TYR A 51 7.70 -0.92 -2.83
CA TYR A 51 8.11 0.15 -3.74
C TYR A 51 9.24 1.04 -3.21
N GLN A 52 9.91 0.64 -2.13
CA GLN A 52 11.04 1.39 -1.58
C GLN A 52 12.18 1.54 -2.60
N LEU A 53 12.68 2.77 -2.69
CA LEU A 53 13.82 3.14 -3.51
C LEU A 53 15.08 3.27 -2.66
N ASP A 54 16.22 3.10 -3.31
CA ASP A 54 17.51 3.52 -2.81
C ASP A 54 17.63 5.06 -2.96
N PRO A 55 17.89 5.80 -1.87
CA PRO A 55 17.87 7.27 -1.91
C PRO A 55 18.98 7.87 -2.78
N GLU A 56 20.11 7.18 -2.94
CA GLU A 56 21.24 7.67 -3.73
C GLU A 56 21.03 7.38 -5.22
N THR A 57 20.71 6.13 -5.54
CA THR A 57 20.64 5.61 -6.90
C THR A 57 19.25 5.65 -7.53
N GLY A 58 18.19 5.78 -6.73
CA GLY A 58 16.79 5.74 -7.18
C GLY A 58 16.30 4.35 -7.62
N ARG A 59 17.12 3.30 -7.46
CA ARG A 59 16.75 1.93 -7.86
C ARG A 59 15.82 1.30 -6.83
N ARG A 60 14.93 0.39 -7.26
CA ARG A 60 14.10 -0.39 -6.31
C ARG A 60 15.00 -1.28 -5.46
N LYS A 61 14.83 -1.23 -4.14
CA LYS A 61 15.56 -2.09 -3.19
C LYS A 61 14.98 -3.50 -3.15
N ILE A 62 13.66 -3.62 -3.36
CA ILE A 62 12.93 -4.88 -3.31
C ILE A 62 12.39 -5.21 -4.69
N ILE A 63 12.75 -6.40 -5.18
CA ILE A 63 12.33 -6.91 -6.49
C ILE A 63 11.30 -8.04 -6.38
N ARG A 64 11.26 -8.73 -5.24
CA ARG A 64 10.35 -9.85 -4.97
C ARG A 64 9.67 -9.62 -3.64
N GLY A 65 8.34 -9.68 -3.65
CA GLY A 65 7.50 -9.53 -2.48
C GLY A 65 6.68 -10.81 -2.32
N VAL A 66 6.60 -11.32 -1.10
CA VAL A 66 5.72 -12.43 -0.74
C VAL A 66 4.90 -11.99 0.44
N ILE A 67 3.59 -12.20 0.35
CA ILE A 67 2.67 -11.97 1.46
C ILE A 67 1.97 -13.29 1.78
N SER A 68 2.16 -13.78 3.00
CA SER A 68 1.54 -15.01 3.49
C SER A 68 0.59 -14.67 4.63
N ARG A 69 -0.70 -14.80 4.37
CA ARG A 69 -1.77 -14.43 5.30
C ARG A 69 -2.91 -15.43 5.22
N GLY A 70 -3.67 -15.54 6.30
CA GLY A 70 -4.86 -16.39 6.35
C GLY A 70 -5.91 -15.98 5.31
N ARG A 71 -6.79 -16.91 4.94
CA ARG A 71 -7.91 -16.62 4.04
C ARG A 71 -8.76 -15.46 4.59
N GLY A 72 -9.13 -14.51 3.73
CA GLY A 72 -9.96 -13.37 4.11
C GLY A 72 -9.19 -12.13 4.60
N TRP A 73 -7.85 -12.16 4.59
CA TRP A 73 -6.99 -11.07 5.05
C TRP A 73 -7.27 -9.70 4.38
N GLY A 74 -7.71 -9.68 3.12
CA GLY A 74 -8.11 -8.44 2.41
C GLY A 74 -9.58 -8.03 2.55
N LYS A 75 -10.40 -8.79 3.30
CA LYS A 75 -11.84 -8.54 3.45
C LYS A 75 -12.20 -7.86 4.78
N ALA A 76 -11.27 -7.80 5.74
CA ALA A 76 -11.54 -7.44 7.13
C ALA A 76 -11.70 -5.93 7.41
N HIS A 77 -11.99 -5.10 6.41
CA HIS A 77 -12.06 -3.64 6.57
C HIS A 77 -13.43 -3.05 6.90
N SER A 78 -14.53 -3.75 6.62
CA SER A 78 -15.87 -3.15 6.83
C SER A 78 -16.31 -3.06 8.29
N ARG A 79 -15.63 -3.65 9.28
CA ARG A 79 -16.11 -3.61 10.68
C ARG A 79 -15.50 -2.51 11.56
N ALA A 80 -14.49 -1.78 11.10
CA ALA A 80 -13.85 -0.72 11.91
C ALA A 80 -14.37 0.70 11.58
N LEU A 81 -14.93 0.92 10.38
CA LEU A 81 -15.40 2.23 9.93
C LEU A 81 -16.90 2.50 10.20
N SER A 82 -17.63 1.54 10.77
CA SER A 82 -19.05 1.71 11.16
C SER A 82 -19.23 1.95 12.67
N ALA A 83 -18.13 2.25 13.38
CA ALA A 83 -18.11 2.44 14.84
C ALA A 83 -17.69 3.87 15.26
N LEU A 84 -17.79 4.83 14.35
CA LEU A 84 -17.76 6.28 14.59
C LEU A 84 -19.01 6.90 13.98
#